data_AF-A0A8S0G1A0-F1
#
_entry.id   AF-A0A8S0G1A0-F1
#
_cell.length_a   1.000
_cell.length_b   1.000
_cell.length_c   1.000
_cell.angle_alpha   90.00
_cell.angle_beta   90.00
_cell.angle_gamma   90.00
#
_symmetry.space_group_name_H-M   'P 1'
#
loop_
_entity.id
_entity.type
_entity.pdbx_description
1 polymer ?
#
loop_
_entity_poly.entity_id
_entity_poly.type
_entity_poly.pdbx_seq_one_letter_code
_entity_poly.pdbx_strand_id
1 'polypeptide(L)'
;MKEGQEKIYYITADSYAAAKSSPHLELLRKKGIEVLLLSDRIDEWMMNYLTEFDGKPFQSVSKVDESLEKLADEVDESAKEAEKALTPFIDRVKALLGERVKDVRLTHRLTDTPAIVSTDADEMSTQMAKLFAAAGQKVPEVKYIFELNPDHVLVKRAADRLKMKRSSASG
;
A
#
# COMPACT_ATOMS: atom_id res chain seq x y z
N MET A 1 5.48 -22.20 -6.07
CA MET A 1 4.99 -21.39 -4.94
C MET A 1 5.66 -21.88 -3.67
N LYS A 2 5.87 -21.01 -2.68
CA LYS A 2 6.43 -21.45 -1.39
C LYS A 2 5.48 -22.41 -0.68
N GLU A 3 6.04 -23.27 0.17
CA GLU A 3 5.23 -24.07 1.09
C GLU A 3 4.41 -23.14 2.00
N GLY A 4 3.12 -23.43 2.17
CA GLY A 4 2.18 -22.57 2.90
C GLY A 4 1.67 -21.33 2.16
N GLN A 5 2.08 -21.09 0.91
CA GLN A 5 1.55 -19.96 0.12
C GLN A 5 0.17 -20.29 -0.47
N GLU A 6 -0.87 -19.61 0.03
CA GLU A 6 -2.27 -19.85 -0.36
C GLU A 6 -2.73 -19.05 -1.59
N LYS A 7 -2.05 -17.93 -1.91
CA LYS A 7 -2.49 -17.00 -2.96
C LYS A 7 -1.46 -16.79 -4.06
N ILE A 8 -1.93 -16.50 -5.26
CA ILE A 8 -1.12 -16.06 -6.40
C ILE A 8 -1.10 -14.53 -6.40
N TYR A 9 0.06 -13.95 -6.12
CA TYR A 9 0.20 -12.50 -6.05
C TYR A 9 0.47 -11.91 -7.43
N TYR A 10 -0.15 -10.78 -7.75
CA TYR A 10 0.07 -10.05 -8.98
C TYR A 10 0.08 -8.53 -8.76
N ILE A 11 0.66 -7.81 -9.70
CA ILE A 11 0.54 -6.35 -9.81
C ILE A 11 0.22 -5.98 -11.25
N THR A 12 -0.66 -5.00 -11.42
CA THR A 12 -0.95 -4.36 -12.71
C THR A 12 -0.35 -2.96 -12.75
N ALA A 13 0.33 -2.62 -13.84
CA ALA A 13 0.93 -1.31 -14.04
C ALA A 13 0.94 -0.88 -15.51
N ASP A 14 1.17 0.41 -15.77
CA ASP A 14 1.22 0.94 -17.15
C ASP A 14 2.42 0.42 -17.96
N SER A 15 3.42 -0.17 -17.29
CA SER A 15 4.60 -0.75 -17.92
C SER A 15 5.26 -1.78 -17.00
N TYR A 16 6.02 -2.71 -17.60
CA TYR A 16 6.84 -3.66 -16.85
C TYR A 16 7.80 -2.97 -15.88
N ALA A 17 8.40 -1.84 -16.29
CA ALA A 17 9.31 -1.07 -15.43
C ALA A 17 8.58 -0.57 -14.17
N ALA A 18 7.40 0.03 -14.34
CA ALA A 18 6.58 0.51 -13.23
C ALA A 18 6.13 -0.63 -12.31
N ALA A 19 5.75 -1.78 -12.87
CA ALA A 19 5.43 -2.97 -12.10
C ALA A 19 6.63 -3.43 -11.26
N LYS A 20 7.79 -3.62 -11.90
CA LYS A 20 9.01 -4.14 -11.26
C LYS A 20 9.59 -3.24 -10.18
N SER A 21 9.46 -1.92 -10.32
CA SER A 21 9.97 -0.94 -9.35
C SER A 21 8.92 -0.50 -8.32
N SER A 22 7.75 -1.13 -8.29
CA SER A 22 6.66 -0.74 -7.40
C SER A 22 7.00 -1.00 -5.92
N PRO A 23 6.73 -0.04 -5.02
CA PRO A 23 6.89 -0.24 -3.58
C PRO A 23 6.02 -1.37 -3.01
N HIS A 24 4.90 -1.68 -3.67
CA HIS A 24 4.04 -2.80 -3.27
C HIS A 24 4.73 -4.17 -3.32
N LEU A 25 5.89 -4.27 -3.99
CA LEU A 25 6.68 -5.50 -4.11
C LEU A 25 7.71 -5.69 -3.00
N GLU A 26 8.02 -4.67 -2.18
CA GLU A 26 9.15 -4.69 -1.26
C GLU A 26 9.09 -5.85 -0.26
N LEU A 27 7.99 -5.98 0.49
CA LEU A 27 7.80 -7.08 1.44
C LEU A 27 7.86 -8.46 0.76
N LEU A 28 7.20 -8.61 -0.40
CA LEU A 28 7.11 -9.89 -1.07
C LEU A 28 8.48 -10.31 -1.61
N ARG A 29 9.26 -9.35 -2.13
CA ARG A 29 10.65 -9.55 -2.51
C ARG A 29 11.52 -9.93 -1.31
N LYS A 30 11.40 -9.24 -0.18
CA LYS A 30 12.11 -9.56 1.09
C LYS A 30 11.79 -11.00 1.53
N LYS A 31 10.52 -11.40 1.43
CA LYS A 31 10.06 -12.75 1.75
C LYS A 31 10.31 -13.76 0.64
N GLY A 32 10.90 -13.38 -0.51
CA GLY A 32 11.14 -14.25 -1.66
C GLY A 32 9.89 -14.84 -2.31
N ILE A 33 8.74 -14.19 -2.16
CA ILE A 33 7.46 -14.59 -2.75
C ILE A 33 7.40 -14.05 -4.18
N GLU A 34 7.06 -14.92 -5.12
CA GLU A 34 6.93 -14.55 -6.54
C GLU A 34 5.65 -13.75 -6.78
N VAL A 35 5.75 -12.75 -7.67
CA VAL A 35 4.65 -11.86 -8.05
C VAL A 35 4.59 -11.76 -9.56
N LEU A 36 3.40 -11.97 -10.13
CA LEU A 36 3.15 -11.76 -11.55
C LEU A 36 3.17 -10.26 -11.87
N LEU A 37 4.00 -9.86 -12.83
CA LEU A 37 4.09 -8.47 -13.30
C LEU A 37 3.25 -8.34 -14.57
N LEU A 38 2.06 -7.80 -14.43
CA LEU A 38 1.10 -7.60 -15.49
C LEU A 38 1.19 -6.14 -15.97
N SER A 39 1.43 -5.94 -17.26
CA SER A 39 1.71 -4.61 -17.81
C SER A 39 0.92 -4.26 -19.05
N ASP A 40 0.10 -5.16 -19.54
CA ASP A 40 -0.80 -4.89 -20.66
C ASP A 40 -2.12 -4.36 -20.13
N ARG A 41 -2.73 -3.43 -20.88
CA ARG A 41 -4.01 -2.83 -20.49
C ARG A 41 -5.14 -3.85 -20.30
N ILE A 42 -5.08 -4.96 -21.04
CA ILE A 42 -6.08 -6.03 -20.96
C ILE A 42 -5.96 -6.81 -19.65
N ASP A 43 -4.79 -6.82 -19.00
CA ASP A 43 -4.54 -7.60 -17.80
C ASP A 43 -5.42 -7.16 -16.64
N GLU A 44 -5.52 -5.84 -16.40
CA GLU A 44 -6.38 -5.29 -15.35
C GLU A 44 -7.85 -5.71 -15.56
N TRP A 45 -8.29 -5.79 -16.82
CA TRP A 45 -9.64 -6.24 -17.13
C TRP A 45 -9.81 -7.74 -16.89
N MET A 46 -8.86 -8.54 -17.40
CA MET A 46 -8.80 -10.00 -17.23
C MET A 46 -8.84 -10.40 -15.74
N MET A 47 -8.08 -9.72 -14.88
CA MET A 47 -7.99 -10.05 -13.45
C MET A 47 -9.28 -9.83 -12.67
N ASN A 48 -10.29 -9.14 -13.22
CA ASN A 48 -11.63 -9.10 -12.59
C ASN A 48 -12.44 -10.37 -12.84
N TYR A 49 -12.08 -11.16 -13.85
CA TYR A 49 -12.77 -12.40 -14.22
C TYR A 49 -11.96 -13.63 -13.85
N LEU A 50 -10.63 -13.55 -13.93
CA LEU A 50 -9.72 -14.61 -13.53
C LEU A 50 -9.49 -14.57 -12.01
N THR A 51 -10.42 -15.17 -11.27
CA THR A 51 -10.43 -15.12 -9.79
C THR A 51 -9.54 -16.17 -9.14
N GLU A 52 -9.35 -17.32 -9.78
CA GLU A 52 -8.54 -18.43 -9.26
C GLU A 52 -7.86 -19.24 -10.37
N PHE A 53 -6.79 -19.94 -10.01
CA PHE A 53 -6.12 -20.94 -10.85
C PHE A 53 -5.67 -22.11 -9.98
N ASP A 54 -6.04 -23.33 -10.36
CA ASP A 54 -5.66 -24.56 -9.65
C ASP A 54 -5.98 -24.50 -8.13
N GLY A 55 -7.19 -24.02 -7.81
CA GLY A 55 -7.69 -23.87 -6.44
C GLY A 55 -7.03 -22.73 -5.64
N LYS A 56 -6.24 -21.86 -6.27
CA LYS A 56 -5.57 -20.75 -5.61
C LYS A 56 -6.10 -19.40 -6.10
N PRO A 57 -6.63 -18.55 -5.20
CA PRO A 57 -7.15 -17.26 -5.58
C PRO A 57 -6.01 -16.27 -5.92
N PHE A 58 -6.32 -15.33 -6.80
CA PHE A 58 -5.43 -14.23 -7.12
C PHE A 58 -5.56 -13.08 -6.11
N GLN A 59 -4.43 -12.45 -5.76
CA GLN A 59 -4.38 -11.29 -4.88
C GLN A 59 -3.53 -10.18 -5.51
N SER A 60 -4.14 -9.01 -5.72
CA SER A 60 -3.38 -7.83 -6.12
C SER A 60 -2.56 -7.33 -4.93
N VAL A 61 -1.27 -7.06 -5.15
CA VAL A 61 -0.38 -6.48 -4.13
C VAL A 61 -0.64 -4.99 -3.89
N SER A 62 -1.35 -4.32 -4.82
CA SER A 62 -1.77 -2.92 -4.70
C SER A 62 -3.06 -2.74 -3.90
N LYS A 63 -3.78 -3.83 -3.62
CA LYS A 63 -4.95 -3.86 -2.77
C LYS A 63 -4.58 -4.42 -1.41
N VAL A 64 -4.97 -3.74 -0.33
CA VAL A 64 -4.76 -4.22 1.03
C VAL A 64 -5.69 -5.40 1.30
N ASP A 65 -5.13 -6.47 1.84
CA ASP A 65 -5.89 -7.58 2.39
C ASP A 65 -5.15 -8.22 3.58
N GLU A 66 -5.86 -9.06 4.33
CA GLU A 66 -5.29 -9.74 5.50
C GLU A 66 -4.12 -10.67 5.15
N SER A 67 -4.08 -11.24 3.94
CA SER A 67 -2.98 -12.12 3.54
C SER A 67 -1.64 -11.39 3.46
N LEU A 68 -1.66 -10.16 2.94
CA LEU A 68 -0.48 -9.31 2.84
C LEU A 68 -0.03 -8.78 4.21
N GLU A 69 -0.97 -8.57 5.14
CA GLU A 69 -0.65 -8.17 6.52
C GLU A 69 0.01 -9.33 7.29
N LYS A 70 -0.45 -10.56 7.10
CA LYS A 70 0.16 -11.78 7.70
C LYS A 70 1.57 -12.08 7.17
N LEU A 71 1.96 -11.49 6.03
CA LEU A 71 3.32 -11.60 5.51
C LEU A 71 4.31 -10.68 6.21
N ALA A 72 3.86 -9.65 6.92
CA ALA A 72 4.76 -8.79 7.67
C ALA A 72 5.42 -9.58 8.82
N ASP A 73 6.64 -9.19 9.19
CA ASP A 73 7.27 -9.75 10.39
C ASP A 73 6.46 -9.35 11.63
N GLU A 74 6.45 -10.20 12.66
CA GLU A 74 5.84 -9.82 13.94
C GLU A 74 6.50 -8.56 14.48
N VAL A 75 5.66 -7.61 14.90
CA VAL A 75 6.10 -6.34 15.46
C VAL A 75 6.54 -6.57 16.90
N ASP A 76 7.84 -6.40 17.17
CA ASP A 76 8.36 -6.50 18.52
C ASP A 76 7.87 -5.34 19.42
N GLU A 77 8.08 -5.46 20.74
CA GLU A 77 7.62 -4.44 21.68
C GLU A 77 8.25 -3.05 21.43
N SER A 78 9.49 -3.00 20.94
CA SER A 78 10.16 -1.73 20.63
C SER A 78 9.53 -1.03 19.43
N ALA A 79 9.13 -1.79 18.42
CA ALA A 79 8.42 -1.30 17.26
C ALA A 79 7.00 -0.83 17.64
N LYS A 80 6.29 -1.54 18.53
CA LYS A 80 5.00 -1.07 19.08
C LYS A 80 5.12 0.25 19.83
N GLU A 81 6.19 0.44 20.59
CA GLU A 81 6.46 1.73 21.25
C GLU A 81 6.73 2.85 20.23
N ALA A 82 7.50 2.56 19.18
CA ALA A 82 7.76 3.50 18.10
C ALA A 82 6.48 3.90 17.34
N GLU A 83 5.57 2.96 17.10
CA GLU A 83 4.25 3.24 16.52
C GLU A 83 3.43 4.19 17.40
N LYS A 84 3.38 3.95 18.72
CA LYS A 84 2.69 4.83 19.67
C LYS A 84 3.28 6.25 19.65
N ALA A 85 4.60 6.37 19.51
CA ALA A 85 5.27 7.66 19.41
C ALA A 85 4.92 8.42 18.10
N LEU A 86 4.46 7.72 17.07
CA LEU A 86 4.01 8.27 15.79
C LEU A 86 2.51 8.57 15.73
N THR A 87 1.69 8.08 16.67
CA THR A 87 0.24 8.35 16.70
C THR A 87 -0.11 9.84 16.55
N PRO A 88 0.52 10.79 17.27
CA PRO A 88 0.21 12.22 17.11
C PRO A 88 0.56 12.77 15.72
N PHE A 89 1.54 12.16 15.04
CA PHE A 89 1.89 12.53 13.67
C PHE A 89 0.82 12.01 12.70
N ILE A 90 0.40 10.75 12.84
CA ILE A 90 -0.65 10.14 12.03
C ILE A 90 -1.96 10.94 12.14
N ASP A 91 -2.41 11.25 13.35
CA ASP A 91 -3.66 12.00 13.58
C ASP A 91 -3.62 13.38 12.93
N ARG A 92 -2.45 14.03 12.96
CA ARG A 92 -2.25 15.31 12.29
C ARG A 92 -2.29 15.18 10.77
N VAL A 93 -1.69 14.12 10.22
CA VAL A 93 -1.76 13.85 8.78
C VAL A 93 -3.20 13.55 8.36
N LYS A 94 -3.95 12.76 9.14
CA LYS A 94 -5.39 12.54 8.93
C LYS A 94 -6.16 13.86 8.91
N ALA A 95 -5.96 14.71 9.92
CA ALA A 95 -6.63 16.00 10.02
C ALA A 95 -6.28 16.95 8.86
N LEU A 96 -5.03 16.94 8.39
CA LEU A 96 -4.58 17.78 7.29
C LEU A 96 -5.10 17.30 5.93
N LEU A 97 -5.15 15.98 5.71
CA LEU A 97 -5.60 15.39 4.46
C LEU A 97 -7.14 15.34 4.38
N GLY A 98 -7.82 15.24 5.52
CA GLY A 98 -9.28 15.23 5.59
C GLY A 98 -9.86 14.16 4.67
N GLU A 99 -10.83 14.55 3.85
CA GLU A 99 -11.54 13.66 2.93
C GLU A 99 -10.73 13.23 1.69
N ARG A 100 -9.51 13.77 1.50
CA ARG A 100 -8.65 13.41 0.36
C ARG A 100 -8.15 11.97 0.41
N VAL A 101 -8.12 11.38 1.60
CA VAL A 101 -7.74 9.99 1.86
C VAL A 101 -8.82 9.34 2.71
N LYS A 102 -9.04 8.04 2.51
CA LYS A 102 -9.94 7.24 3.34
C LYS A 102 -9.40 7.12 4.76
N ASP A 103 -8.10 6.83 4.85
CA ASP A 103 -7.41 6.62 6.12
C ASP A 103 -5.91 6.90 6.00
N VAL A 104 -5.25 7.05 7.14
CA VAL A 104 -3.80 7.14 7.26
C VAL A 104 -3.35 6.13 8.32
N ARG A 105 -2.44 5.22 7.97
CA ARG A 105 -1.98 4.17 8.90
C ARG A 105 -0.50 3.90 8.75
N LEU A 106 0.08 3.22 9.75
CA LEU A 106 1.43 2.67 9.63
C LEU A 106 1.37 1.35 8.88
N THR A 107 2.46 1.01 8.20
CA THR A 107 2.59 -0.26 7.49
C THR A 107 4.01 -0.81 7.62
N HIS A 108 4.11 -2.12 7.85
CA HIS A 108 5.36 -2.88 7.86
C HIS A 108 5.61 -3.61 6.52
N ARG A 109 4.82 -3.25 5.49
CA ARG A 109 4.95 -3.80 4.14
C ARG A 109 6.05 -3.13 3.31
N LEU A 110 6.59 -2.02 3.82
CA LEU A 110 7.63 -1.23 3.16
C LEU A 110 8.97 -1.48 3.85
N THR A 111 10.04 -1.57 3.06
CA THR A 111 11.42 -1.63 3.55
C THR A 111 12.08 -0.27 3.38
N ASP A 112 12.25 0.15 2.14
CA ASP A 112 13.04 1.32 1.76
C ASP A 112 12.17 2.49 1.32
N THR A 113 10.89 2.24 1.01
CA THR A 113 9.96 3.30 0.65
C THR A 113 9.37 3.98 1.90
N PRO A 114 9.30 5.32 1.96
CA PRO A 114 8.74 6.05 3.10
C PRO A 114 7.23 5.93 3.25
N ALA A 115 6.50 5.86 2.14
CA ALA A 115 5.05 5.90 2.14
C ALA A 115 4.49 5.32 0.84
N ILE A 116 3.28 4.80 0.91
CA ILE A 116 2.56 4.21 -0.22
C ILE A 116 1.07 4.54 -0.13
N VAL A 117 0.38 4.55 -1.26
CA VAL A 117 -1.08 4.62 -1.29
C VAL A 117 -1.64 3.29 -1.78
N SER A 118 -2.67 2.81 -1.13
CA SER A 118 -3.34 1.55 -1.47
C SER A 118 -4.86 1.76 -1.46
N THR A 119 -5.58 0.82 -2.06
CA THR A 119 -7.05 0.75 -1.94
C THR A 119 -7.43 -0.50 -1.16
N ASP A 120 -8.65 -0.53 -0.63
CA ASP A 120 -9.19 -1.76 -0.05
C ASP A 120 -9.44 -2.84 -1.12
N ALA A 121 -9.57 -4.08 -0.68
CA ALA A 121 -9.81 -5.24 -1.55
C ALA A 121 -11.04 -5.06 -2.46
N ASP A 122 -12.14 -4.58 -1.87
CA ASP A 122 -13.44 -4.43 -2.54
C ASP A 122 -13.60 -3.08 -3.27
N GLU A 123 -12.62 -2.18 -3.18
CA GLU A 123 -12.67 -0.87 -3.82
C GLU A 123 -12.04 -0.87 -5.22
N MET A 124 -12.37 0.18 -5.97
CA MET A 124 -11.84 0.45 -7.30
C MET A 124 -10.32 0.60 -7.25
N SER A 125 -9.59 -0.18 -8.04
CA SER A 125 -8.14 -0.04 -8.14
C SER A 125 -7.76 1.24 -8.90
N THR A 126 -6.53 1.73 -8.71
CA THR A 126 -5.98 2.83 -9.52
C THR A 126 -5.96 2.52 -11.01
N GLN A 127 -5.63 1.27 -11.38
CA GLN A 127 -5.54 0.87 -12.78
C GLN A 127 -6.91 0.79 -13.44
N MET A 128 -7.91 0.30 -12.71
CA MET A 128 -9.29 0.31 -13.20
C MET A 128 -9.80 1.75 -13.36
N ALA A 129 -9.52 2.65 -12.40
CA ALA A 129 -9.88 4.06 -12.54
C ALA A 129 -9.26 4.71 -13.79
N LYS A 130 -8.00 4.39 -14.10
CA LYS A 130 -7.34 4.81 -15.35
C LYS A 130 -8.01 4.20 -16.59
N LEU A 131 -8.46 2.95 -16.53
CA LEU A 131 -9.15 2.30 -17.63
C LEU A 131 -10.48 3.00 -17.94
N PHE A 132 -11.27 3.36 -16.92
CA PHE A 132 -12.47 4.18 -17.08
C PHE A 132 -12.17 5.53 -17.73
N ALA A 133 -11.11 6.21 -17.26
CA ALA A 133 -10.68 7.50 -17.81
C ALA A 133 -10.32 7.38 -19.30
N ALA A 134 -9.56 6.34 -19.66
CA ALA A 134 -9.15 6.08 -21.04
C ALA A 134 -10.33 5.67 -21.94
N ALA A 135 -11.40 5.13 -21.38
CA ALA A 135 -12.64 4.82 -22.10
C ALA A 135 -13.59 6.03 -22.21
N GLY A 136 -13.20 7.20 -21.70
CA GLY A 136 -14.06 8.39 -21.68
C GLY A 136 -15.27 8.27 -20.75
N GLN A 137 -15.26 7.28 -19.85
CA GLN A 137 -16.31 7.07 -18.87
C GLN A 137 -16.08 7.93 -17.63
N LYS A 138 -17.16 8.21 -16.88
CA LYS A 138 -17.03 8.88 -15.59
C LYS A 138 -16.24 7.97 -14.64
N VAL A 139 -15.09 8.44 -14.18
CA VAL A 139 -14.21 7.72 -13.26
C VAL A 139 -14.81 7.80 -11.86
N PRO A 140 -15.13 6.66 -11.21
CA PRO A 140 -15.53 6.66 -9.81
C PRO A 140 -14.42 7.25 -8.93
N GLU A 141 -14.80 7.90 -7.84
CA GLU A 141 -13.84 8.42 -6.87
C GLU A 141 -13.08 7.24 -6.23
N VAL A 142 -11.74 7.29 -6.26
CA VAL A 142 -10.89 6.31 -5.59
C VAL A 142 -10.44 6.90 -4.27
N LYS A 143 -10.87 6.30 -3.15
CA LYS A 143 -10.46 6.73 -1.82
C LYS A 143 -9.27 5.93 -1.34
N TYR A 144 -8.10 6.57 -1.37
CA TYR A 144 -6.85 5.91 -0.99
C TYR A 144 -6.66 5.82 0.52
N ILE A 145 -6.05 4.72 0.97
CA ILE A 145 -5.42 4.59 2.28
C ILE A 145 -3.97 5.05 2.12
N PHE A 146 -3.55 6.04 2.90
CA PHE A 146 -2.17 6.50 2.92
C PHE A 146 -1.38 5.78 4.01
N GLU A 147 -0.46 4.91 3.59
CA GLU A 147 0.32 4.07 4.48
C GLU A 147 1.74 4.64 4.64
N LEU A 148 2.22 4.73 5.87
CA LEU A 148 3.52 5.29 6.22
C LEU A 148 4.43 4.22 6.81
N ASN A 149 5.68 4.18 6.37
CA ASN A 149 6.70 3.27 6.91
C ASN A 149 7.27 3.86 8.22
N PRO A 150 7.00 3.26 9.39
CA PRO A 150 7.47 3.78 10.67
C PRO A 150 8.99 3.76 10.80
N ASP A 151 9.69 2.88 10.07
CA ASP A 151 11.13 2.71 10.16
C ASP A 151 11.91 3.67 9.28
N HIS A 152 11.26 4.27 8.29
CA HIS A 152 11.93 5.11 7.31
C HIS A 152 12.36 6.47 7.89
N VAL A 153 13.62 6.86 7.62
CA VAL A 153 14.24 8.08 8.17
C VAL A 153 13.45 9.35 7.86
N LEU A 154 12.91 9.47 6.63
CA LEU A 154 12.09 10.63 6.26
C LEU A 154 10.79 10.73 7.05
N VAL A 155 10.17 9.61 7.41
CA VAL A 155 8.93 9.58 8.20
C VAL A 155 9.23 10.04 9.62
N LYS A 156 10.26 9.47 10.25
CA LYS A 156 10.75 9.88 11.58
C LYS A 156 11.08 11.38 11.61
N ARG A 157 11.86 11.85 10.63
CA ARG A 157 12.26 13.27 10.53
C ARG A 157 11.06 14.21 10.31
N ALA A 158 10.09 13.81 9.50
CA ALA A 158 8.87 14.58 9.28
C ALA A 158 8.04 14.68 10.58
N ALA A 159 7.90 13.57 11.30
CA ALA A 159 7.21 13.52 12.59
C ALA A 159 7.89 14.44 13.63
N ASP A 160 9.23 14.42 13.70
CA ASP A 160 9.98 15.24 14.65
C ASP A 160 9.89 16.74 14.36
N ARG A 161 9.95 17.15 13.08
CA ARG A 161 9.75 18.56 12.70
C ARG A 161 8.39 19.10 13.13
N LEU A 162 7.37 18.24 13.14
CA LEU A 162 6.02 18.63 13.56
C LEU A 162 5.90 18.78 15.08
N LYS A 163 6.73 18.09 15.86
CA LYS A 163 6.88 18.31 17.30
C LYS A 163 7.58 19.66 17.58
N MET A 164 8.64 19.99 16.84
CA MET A 164 9.39 21.25 17.02
C MET A 164 8.56 22.50 16.70
N LYS A 165 7.72 22.49 15.65
CA LYS A 165 6.83 23.62 15.35
C LYS A 165 5.79 23.90 16.45
N ARG A 166 5.47 22.92 17.31
CA ARG A 166 4.57 23.14 18.45
C ARG A 166 5.26 23.92 19.57
N SER A 167 6.57 23.74 19.80
CA SER A 167 7.29 24.44 20.88
C SER A 167 7.63 25.89 20.54
N SER A 168 7.68 26.26 19.25
CA SER A 168 8.00 27.61 18.80
C SER A 168 6.78 28.51 18.56
N ALA A 169 5.55 27.98 18.63
CA ALA A 169 4.31 28.73 18.42
C ALA A 169 3.55 29.03 19.72
N SER A 170 4.12 28.64 20.86
CA SER A 170 3.59 28.85 22.22
C SER A 170 4.45 29.82 23.04
N GLY A 171 5.18 30.72 22.38
CA GLY A 171 5.99 31.78 23.00
C GLY A 171 5.72 33.12 22.35
#